data_AF-A0A0Q9MF37-F1
#
_entry.id   AF-A0A0Q9MF37-F1
#
_cell.length_a   1.000
_cell.length_b   1.000
_cell.length_c   1.000
_cell.angle_alpha   90.00
_cell.angle_beta   90.00
_cell.angle_gamma   90.00
#
_symmetry.space_group_name_H-M   'P 1'
#
loop_
_entity.id
_entity.type
_entity.pdbx_description
1 polymer ?
#
loop_
_entity_poly.entity_id
_entity_poly.type
_entity_poly.pdbx_seq_one_letter_code
_entity_poly.pdbx_strand_id
1 'polypeptide(L)'
;MAVKEPKLLSDLFEDQHDPDVVIWVNNLEEPKSTPYRLAEYAVEVSQLAAQGASPFALYGGYFAVMLRAVGLKGISHGVGFSEHRNYIELKSSGGAPARYYVRKLHRYLPVDLASEIWRRRPELVDDPETPMGLMDPAELDYQALMKHSVLARAAEIRESTGFGLVDHIHELEVLYKRFSDGVATIRLTTGLEKRAKENAGHLLQWKQALEEALERVR
;
A
#
# COMPACT_ATOMS: atom_id res chain seq x y z
N MET A 1 2.80 7.43 -19.44
CA MET A 1 2.51 6.11 -20.03
C MET A 1 1.40 5.43 -19.24
N ALA A 2 0.39 4.90 -19.93
CA ALA A 2 -0.69 4.14 -19.30
C ALA A 2 -0.74 2.74 -19.92
N VAL A 3 -0.73 1.71 -19.08
CA VAL A 3 -0.68 0.31 -19.51
C VAL A 3 -1.74 -0.52 -18.82
N LYS A 4 -2.18 -1.59 -19.49
CA LYS A 4 -3.10 -2.56 -18.88
C LYS A 4 -2.37 -3.53 -17.95
N GLU A 5 -1.17 -3.95 -18.34
CA GLU A 5 -0.32 -4.89 -17.63
C GLU A 5 1.03 -4.23 -17.32
N PRO A 6 1.61 -4.43 -16.13
CA PRO A 6 2.87 -3.78 -15.74
C PRO A 6 4.01 -4.06 -16.72
N LYS A 7 4.12 -5.31 -17.22
CA LYS A 7 5.17 -5.80 -18.14
C LYS A 7 5.33 -5.08 -19.48
N LEU A 8 4.52 -4.05 -19.72
CA LEU A 8 4.50 -3.26 -20.95
C LEU A 8 5.05 -1.85 -20.70
N LEU A 9 5.53 -1.55 -19.48
CA LEU A 9 5.96 -0.22 -19.09
C LEU A 9 7.29 0.14 -19.74
N SER A 10 8.30 -0.73 -19.62
CA SER A 10 9.64 -0.50 -20.18
C SER A 10 9.63 -0.47 -21.70
N ASP A 11 8.88 -1.36 -22.35
CA ASP A 11 8.69 -1.39 -23.81
C ASP A 11 8.20 -0.05 -24.38
N LEU A 12 7.36 0.70 -23.64
CA LEU A 12 6.81 1.99 -24.10
C LEU A 12 7.79 3.17 -23.93
N PHE A 13 8.89 2.98 -23.18
CA PHE A 13 9.84 4.05 -22.91
C PHE A 13 10.89 4.20 -24.00
N GLU A 14 11.20 3.15 -24.78
CA GLU A 14 12.24 3.20 -25.82
C GLU A 14 12.02 4.31 -26.86
N ASP A 15 10.78 4.78 -27.03
CA ASP A 15 10.40 5.87 -27.94
C ASP A 15 10.34 7.27 -27.29
N GLN A 16 10.65 7.40 -25.99
CA GLN A 16 10.48 8.64 -25.22
C GLN A 16 11.82 9.38 -25.05
N HIS A 17 11.80 10.71 -25.20
CA HIS A 17 12.99 11.56 -24.97
C HIS A 17 12.98 12.26 -23.61
N ASP A 18 11.86 12.26 -22.90
CA ASP A 18 11.72 12.87 -21.57
C ASP A 18 11.99 11.83 -20.47
N PRO A 19 12.99 12.03 -19.60
CA PRO A 19 13.24 11.11 -18.49
C PRO A 19 12.11 11.13 -17.46
N ASP A 20 11.33 12.20 -17.33
CA ASP A 20 10.28 12.29 -16.31
C ASP A 20 8.98 11.65 -16.78
N VAL A 21 8.72 10.41 -16.34
CA VAL A 21 7.62 9.61 -16.85
C VAL A 21 6.56 9.32 -15.80
N VAL A 22 5.35 9.83 -16.02
CA VAL A 22 4.19 9.43 -15.22
C VAL A 22 3.68 8.07 -15.70
N ILE A 23 3.67 7.07 -14.82
CA ILE A 23 3.18 5.71 -15.10
C ILE A 23 1.80 5.48 -14.49
N TRP A 24 0.93 4.78 -15.22
CA TRP A 24 -0.35 4.31 -14.73
C TRP A 24 -0.59 2.87 -15.16
N VAL A 25 -0.59 1.95 -14.19
CA VAL A 25 -1.04 0.57 -14.39
C VAL A 25 -2.54 0.50 -14.11
N ASN A 26 -3.32 0.14 -15.13
CA ASN A 26 -4.76 0.03 -15.00
C ASN A 26 -5.16 -1.04 -13.97
N ASN A 27 -6.10 -0.69 -13.09
CA ASN A 27 -6.72 -1.59 -12.13
C ASN A 27 -5.73 -2.38 -11.25
N LEU A 28 -4.61 -1.76 -10.87
CA LEU A 28 -3.66 -2.36 -9.93
C LEU A 28 -4.12 -2.12 -8.49
N GLU A 29 -5.08 -2.93 -8.03
CA GLU A 29 -5.49 -2.98 -6.62
C GLU A 29 -4.42 -3.73 -5.81
N GLU A 30 -3.42 -3.02 -5.27
CA GLU A 30 -2.26 -3.65 -4.65
C GLU A 30 -2.59 -4.75 -3.62
N PRO A 31 -3.54 -4.55 -2.66
CA PRO A 31 -3.85 -5.58 -1.66
C PRO A 31 -4.62 -6.80 -2.20
N LYS A 32 -5.11 -6.74 -3.46
CA LYS A 32 -5.85 -7.83 -4.11
C LYS A 32 -5.13 -8.40 -5.33
N SER A 33 -4.00 -7.80 -5.70
CA SER A 33 -3.22 -8.21 -6.87
C SER A 33 -2.43 -9.47 -6.56
N THR A 34 -2.16 -10.27 -7.59
CA THR A 34 -1.33 -11.46 -7.43
C THR A 34 0.13 -11.07 -7.18
N PRO A 35 0.91 -11.89 -6.45
CA PRO A 35 2.33 -11.65 -6.24
C PRO A 35 3.08 -11.43 -7.56
N TYR A 36 2.80 -12.27 -8.56
CA TYR A 36 3.37 -12.15 -9.90
C TYR A 36 3.13 -10.77 -10.54
N ARG A 37 1.89 -10.25 -10.52
CA ARG A 37 1.58 -8.94 -11.13
C ARG A 37 2.31 -7.80 -10.41
N LEU A 38 2.49 -7.91 -9.10
CA LEU A 38 3.21 -6.94 -8.29
C LEU A 38 4.73 -7.03 -8.50
N ALA A 39 5.27 -8.25 -8.67
CA ALA A 39 6.66 -8.49 -9.01
C ALA A 39 7.00 -7.90 -10.39
N GLU A 40 6.16 -8.13 -11.40
CA GLU A 40 6.30 -7.49 -12.72
C GLU A 40 6.33 -5.96 -12.59
N TYR A 41 5.46 -5.38 -11.76
CA TYR A 41 5.46 -3.95 -11.54
C TYR A 41 6.78 -3.43 -10.95
N ALA A 42 7.35 -4.13 -9.95
CA ALA A 42 8.64 -3.78 -9.38
C ALA A 42 9.79 -3.89 -10.38
N VAL A 43 9.82 -4.98 -11.17
CA VAL A 43 10.85 -5.23 -12.18
C VAL A 43 10.82 -4.16 -13.28
N GLU A 44 9.64 -3.83 -13.76
CA GLU A 44 9.46 -2.84 -14.83
C GLU A 44 9.83 -1.42 -14.37
N VAL A 45 9.48 -1.05 -13.13
CA VAL A 45 9.95 0.20 -12.52
C VAL A 45 11.48 0.22 -12.45
N SER A 46 12.11 -0.90 -12.07
CA SER A 46 13.56 -1.01 -12.03
C SER A 46 14.20 -0.88 -13.40
N GLN A 47 13.61 -1.49 -14.42
CA GLN A 47 14.09 -1.41 -15.81
C GLN A 47 13.97 0.01 -16.36
N LEU A 48 12.83 0.68 -16.14
CA LEU A 48 12.66 2.09 -16.49
C LEU A 48 13.74 2.97 -15.84
N ALA A 49 13.96 2.79 -14.53
CA ALA A 49 15.00 3.53 -13.82
C ALA A 49 16.41 3.23 -14.38
N ALA A 50 16.71 1.99 -14.73
CA ALA A 50 17.98 1.59 -15.34
C ALA A 50 18.17 2.17 -16.76
N GLN A 51 17.08 2.42 -17.49
CA GLN A 51 17.08 3.12 -18.78
C GLN A 51 17.22 4.65 -18.63
N GLY A 52 17.34 5.17 -17.40
CA GLY A 52 17.51 6.60 -17.12
C GLY A 52 16.21 7.36 -16.89
N ALA A 53 15.06 6.68 -16.83
CA ALA A 53 13.79 7.30 -16.50
C ALA A 53 13.69 7.65 -15.00
N SER A 54 12.83 8.62 -14.71
CA SER A 54 12.36 9.05 -13.40
C SER A 54 10.88 8.69 -13.27
N PRO A 55 10.53 7.41 -13.05
CA PRO A 55 9.14 6.99 -13.06
C PRO A 55 8.36 7.53 -11.85
N PHE A 56 7.18 8.09 -12.11
CA PHE A 56 6.23 8.59 -11.11
C PHE A 56 4.89 7.88 -11.24
N ALA A 57 4.46 7.14 -10.21
CA ALA A 57 3.18 6.43 -10.25
C ALA A 57 2.00 7.38 -10.05
N LEU A 58 1.08 7.47 -11.01
CA LEU A 58 -0.11 8.32 -10.91
C LEU A 58 -1.07 7.86 -9.80
N TYR A 59 -1.12 6.55 -9.58
CA TYR A 59 -1.88 5.92 -8.51
C TYR A 59 -1.04 4.83 -7.85
N GLY A 60 -1.05 4.78 -6.53
CA GLY A 60 -0.42 3.71 -5.77
C GLY A 60 -0.77 3.75 -4.30
N GLY A 61 -0.70 2.59 -3.66
CA GLY A 61 -0.76 2.41 -2.22
C GLY A 61 0.63 2.36 -1.63
N TYR A 62 0.79 1.62 -0.54
CA TYR A 62 2.10 1.45 0.10
C TYR A 62 3.00 0.50 -0.67
N PHE A 63 2.48 -0.43 -1.49
CA PHE A 63 3.36 -1.27 -2.31
C PHE A 63 4.18 -0.41 -3.26
N ALA A 64 3.55 0.57 -3.92
CA ALA A 64 4.28 1.54 -4.73
C ALA A 64 5.33 2.32 -3.90
N VAL A 65 5.07 2.64 -2.62
CA VAL A 65 6.05 3.32 -1.75
C VAL A 65 7.33 2.47 -1.62
N MET A 66 7.18 1.16 -1.43
CA MET A 66 8.33 0.24 -1.36
C MET A 66 9.13 0.20 -2.67
N LEU A 67 8.51 0.50 -3.81
CA LEU A 67 9.21 0.52 -5.11
C LEU A 67 10.18 1.69 -5.28
N ARG A 68 10.26 2.62 -4.32
CA ARG A 68 11.38 3.57 -4.25
C ARG A 68 12.72 2.84 -4.17
N ALA A 69 12.76 1.68 -3.52
CA ALA A 69 13.95 0.83 -3.41
C ALA A 69 14.48 0.35 -4.77
N VAL A 70 13.64 0.38 -5.82
CA VAL A 70 14.00 -0.01 -7.19
C VAL A 70 13.88 1.14 -8.18
N GLY A 71 13.81 2.39 -7.71
CA GLY A 71 13.94 3.57 -8.57
C GLY A 71 12.66 4.37 -8.83
N LEU A 72 11.50 3.99 -8.26
CA LEU A 72 10.31 4.84 -8.33
C LEU A 72 10.56 6.19 -7.64
N LYS A 73 10.34 7.30 -8.35
CA LYS A 73 10.66 8.65 -7.86
C LYS A 73 9.55 9.27 -7.02
N GLY A 74 8.30 8.93 -7.31
CA GLY A 74 7.17 9.43 -6.55
C GLY A 74 5.87 8.73 -6.92
N ILE A 75 4.86 8.98 -6.10
CA ILE A 75 3.53 8.38 -6.22
C ILE A 75 2.51 9.45 -5.89
N SER A 76 1.39 9.45 -6.61
CA SER A 76 0.19 10.18 -6.23
C SER A 76 -0.78 9.24 -5.52
N HIS A 77 -1.23 9.65 -4.32
CA HIS A 77 -2.14 8.88 -3.48
C HIS A 77 -3.51 9.56 -3.46
N GLY A 78 -4.58 8.83 -3.80
CA GLY A 78 -5.93 9.33 -3.64
C GLY A 78 -6.38 9.24 -2.20
N VAL A 79 -6.00 10.23 -1.37
CA VAL A 79 -6.34 10.32 0.06
C VAL A 79 -7.84 10.08 0.26
N GLY A 80 -8.18 9.08 1.06
CA GLY A 80 -9.57 8.69 1.36
C GLY A 80 -10.36 8.06 0.21
N PHE A 81 -10.00 8.33 -1.04
CA PHE A 81 -10.78 7.96 -2.21
C PHE A 81 -10.36 6.63 -2.82
N SER A 82 -9.16 6.56 -3.37
CA SER A 82 -8.65 5.33 -3.99
C SER A 82 -7.17 5.42 -4.28
N GLU A 83 -6.49 4.29 -4.08
CA GLU A 83 -5.09 4.07 -4.44
C GLU A 83 -4.94 3.45 -5.85
N HIS A 84 -6.06 3.20 -6.55
CA HIS A 84 -6.10 2.66 -7.92
C HIS A 84 -7.24 3.30 -8.72
N ARG A 85 -7.16 3.25 -10.06
CA ARG A 85 -8.24 3.69 -10.97
C ARG A 85 -8.35 2.81 -12.20
N ASN A 86 -9.58 2.67 -12.69
CA ASN A 86 -9.91 2.09 -13.99
C ASN A 86 -10.05 3.21 -15.03
N TYR A 87 -9.54 3.00 -16.24
CA TYR A 87 -9.60 4.01 -17.31
C TYR A 87 -11.02 4.27 -17.86
N ILE A 88 -11.99 3.38 -17.62
CA ILE A 88 -13.36 3.45 -18.19
C ILE A 88 -14.35 4.25 -17.31
N GLU A 89 -14.09 4.44 -16.02
CA GLU A 89 -15.10 4.99 -15.09
C GLU A 89 -14.95 6.49 -14.79
N LEU A 90 -15.72 7.32 -15.49
CA LEU A 90 -15.85 8.77 -15.22
C LEU A 90 -17.31 9.23 -15.01
N LYS A 91 -18.27 8.33 -14.76
CA LYS A 91 -19.70 8.72 -14.73
C LYS A 91 -20.23 9.18 -13.37
N SER A 92 -19.63 8.77 -12.25
CA SER A 92 -19.95 9.33 -10.92
C SER A 92 -18.95 8.83 -9.88
N SER A 93 -18.34 9.73 -9.11
CA SER A 93 -17.65 9.38 -7.88
C SER A 93 -18.58 9.67 -6.69
N GLY A 94 -19.00 8.63 -5.98
CA GLY A 94 -19.62 8.79 -4.66
C GLY A 94 -18.58 9.27 -3.63
N GLY A 95 -19.04 9.80 -2.50
CA GLY A 95 -18.14 10.15 -1.40
C GLY A 95 -17.36 8.92 -0.90
N ALA A 96 -16.09 9.13 -0.59
CA ALA A 96 -15.25 8.10 0.03
C ALA A 96 -15.86 7.62 1.37
N PRO A 97 -16.09 6.31 1.57
CA PRO A 97 -16.62 5.82 2.83
C PRO A 97 -15.61 6.00 3.97
N ALA A 98 -16.11 6.32 5.17
CA ALA A 98 -15.31 6.46 6.38
C ALA A 98 -14.58 5.15 6.71
N ARG A 99 -13.25 5.21 6.75
CA ARG A 99 -12.35 4.08 6.98
C ARG A 99 -11.14 4.56 7.77
N TYR A 100 -10.60 3.70 8.61
CA TYR A 100 -9.40 3.99 9.41
C TYR A 100 -8.18 3.37 8.73
N TYR A 101 -7.12 4.14 8.53
CA TYR A 101 -5.90 3.65 7.90
C TYR A 101 -5.00 2.99 8.95
N VAL A 102 -4.78 1.68 8.84
CA VAL A 102 -3.91 0.96 9.77
C VAL A 102 -2.52 0.87 9.16
N ARG A 103 -1.58 1.69 9.64
CA ARG A 103 -0.18 1.69 9.17
C ARG A 103 0.49 0.32 9.28
N LYS A 104 0.21 -0.43 10.36
CA LYS A 104 0.74 -1.80 10.55
C LYS A 104 0.25 -2.83 9.53
N LEU A 105 -0.78 -2.48 8.75
CA LEU A 105 -1.28 -3.28 7.64
C LEU A 105 -1.13 -2.58 6.30
N HIS A 106 -0.64 -1.34 6.29
CA HIS A 106 -0.54 -0.47 5.11
C HIS A 106 -1.82 -0.39 4.28
N ARG A 107 -2.98 -0.34 4.97
CA ARG A 107 -4.30 -0.33 4.31
C ARG A 107 -5.39 0.28 5.18
N TYR A 108 -6.51 0.61 4.53
CA TYR A 108 -7.74 0.98 5.20
C TYR A 108 -8.51 -0.23 5.74
N LEU A 109 -8.96 -0.14 6.98
CA LEU A 109 -9.96 -1.01 7.58
C LEU A 109 -11.30 -0.26 7.77
N PRO A 110 -12.42 -0.98 7.78
CA PRO A 110 -13.67 -0.46 8.32
C PRO A 110 -13.50 0.01 9.77
N VAL A 111 -14.10 1.16 10.11
CA VAL A 111 -13.94 1.81 11.43
C VAL A 111 -14.40 0.91 12.57
N ASP A 112 -15.49 0.15 12.39
CA ASP A 112 -16.01 -0.82 13.35
C ASP A 112 -14.97 -1.89 13.71
N LEU A 113 -14.32 -2.47 12.70
CA LEU A 113 -13.29 -3.49 12.88
C LEU A 113 -12.04 -2.90 13.55
N ALA A 114 -11.59 -1.74 13.10
CA ALA A 114 -10.42 -1.07 13.66
C ALA A 114 -10.65 -0.71 15.14
N SER A 115 -11.82 -0.17 15.48
CA SER A 115 -12.22 0.16 16.85
C SER A 115 -12.27 -1.08 17.75
N GLU A 116 -12.83 -2.18 17.26
CA GLU A 116 -12.93 -3.42 18.03
C GLU A 116 -11.56 -4.02 18.37
N ILE A 117 -10.61 -3.95 17.42
CA ILE A 117 -9.22 -4.35 17.64
C ILE A 117 -8.56 -3.37 18.60
N TRP A 118 -8.71 -2.05 18.39
CA TRP A 118 -8.10 -1.01 19.22
C TRP A 118 -8.47 -1.17 20.69
N ARG A 119 -9.75 -1.35 21.02
CA ARG A 119 -10.23 -1.48 22.41
C ARG A 119 -9.66 -2.69 23.15
N ARG A 120 -9.20 -3.71 22.43
CA ARG A 120 -8.65 -4.95 23.02
C ARG A 120 -7.13 -4.98 23.01
N ARG A 121 -6.54 -4.47 21.93
CA ARG A 121 -5.11 -4.46 21.62
C ARG A 121 -4.77 -3.22 20.79
N PRO A 122 -4.65 -2.03 21.42
CA PRO A 122 -4.33 -0.79 20.73
C PRO A 122 -3.05 -0.93 19.89
N GLU A 123 -2.05 -1.66 20.38
CA GLU A 123 -0.74 -1.85 19.74
C GLU A 123 -0.78 -2.53 18.37
N LEU A 124 -1.94 -3.05 17.93
CA LEU A 124 -2.13 -3.65 16.60
C LEU A 124 -2.64 -2.65 15.55
N VAL A 125 -3.21 -1.53 15.99
CA VAL A 125 -3.87 -0.55 15.10
C VAL A 125 -3.56 0.90 15.42
N ASP A 126 -3.00 1.18 16.59
CA ASP A 126 -2.52 2.50 16.96
C ASP A 126 -1.39 2.97 16.03
N ASP A 127 -1.24 4.28 15.96
CA ASP A 127 -0.18 4.94 15.20
C ASP A 127 0.38 6.13 16.00
N PRO A 128 1.46 5.93 16.77
CA PRO A 128 2.03 6.97 17.63
C PRO A 128 2.60 8.15 16.84
N GLU A 129 2.80 8.01 15.52
CA GLU A 129 3.29 9.08 14.64
C GLU A 129 2.21 10.13 14.35
N THR A 130 0.96 9.90 14.77
CA THR A 130 -0.15 10.82 14.52
C THR A 130 -0.98 11.04 15.79
N PRO A 131 -1.46 12.27 16.07
CA PRO A 131 -2.29 12.53 17.24
C PRO A 131 -3.58 11.67 17.26
N MET A 132 -4.17 11.43 16.08
CA MET A 132 -5.39 10.64 15.91
C MET A 132 -5.15 9.13 16.07
N GLY A 133 -3.93 8.66 15.82
CA GLY A 133 -3.58 7.25 15.90
C GLY A 133 -3.54 6.69 17.32
N LEU A 134 -3.65 7.55 18.34
CA LEU A 134 -3.75 7.17 19.75
C LEU A 134 -5.19 7.21 20.29
N MET A 135 -6.18 7.49 19.43
CA MET A 135 -7.60 7.53 19.79
C MET A 135 -8.33 6.30 19.26
N ASP A 136 -9.46 5.96 19.86
CA ASP A 136 -10.34 4.93 19.31
C ASP A 136 -10.84 5.39 17.91
N PRO A 137 -10.65 4.59 16.84
CA PRO A 137 -11.15 4.90 15.51
C PRO A 137 -12.63 5.34 15.46
N ALA A 138 -13.47 4.85 16.37
CA ALA A 138 -14.89 5.21 16.43
C ALA A 138 -15.16 6.62 16.97
N GLU A 139 -14.18 7.26 17.62
CA GLU A 139 -14.26 8.63 18.14
C GLU A 139 -13.83 9.68 17.11
N LEU A 140 -13.20 9.24 16.01
CA LEU A 140 -12.69 10.11 14.96
C LEU A 140 -13.81 10.46 13.98
N ASP A 141 -14.00 11.77 13.77
CA ASP A 141 -14.85 12.24 12.67
C ASP A 141 -14.19 11.99 11.30
N TYR A 142 -14.95 12.21 10.24
CA TYR A 142 -14.46 11.99 8.87
C TYR A 142 -13.19 12.79 8.54
N GLN A 143 -13.09 14.04 9.01
CA GLN A 143 -11.92 14.87 8.74
C GLN A 143 -10.70 14.39 9.51
N ALA A 144 -10.88 13.93 10.75
CA ALA A 144 -9.83 13.34 11.57
C ALA A 144 -9.33 12.02 10.96
N LEU A 145 -10.22 11.17 10.43
CA LEU A 145 -9.84 9.95 9.70
C LEU A 145 -9.00 10.27 8.44
N MET A 146 -9.40 11.27 7.68
CA MET A 146 -8.67 11.74 6.50
C MET A 146 -7.30 12.32 6.87
N LYS A 147 -7.25 13.15 7.90
CA LYS A 147 -5.99 13.73 8.39
C LYS A 147 -5.05 12.63 8.89
N HIS A 148 -5.58 11.62 9.58
CA HIS A 148 -4.80 10.48 10.06
C HIS A 148 -4.16 9.72 8.90
N SER A 149 -4.92 9.38 7.84
CA SER A 149 -4.36 8.65 6.71
C SER A 149 -3.27 9.41 5.95
N VAL A 150 -3.40 10.73 5.80
CA VAL A 150 -2.35 11.58 5.21
C VAL A 150 -1.07 11.54 6.03
N LEU A 151 -1.18 11.72 7.36
CA LEU A 151 -0.02 11.74 8.23
C LEU A 151 0.64 10.36 8.34
N ALA A 152 -0.14 9.29 8.41
CA ALA A 152 0.35 7.92 8.43
C ALA A 152 1.11 7.59 7.14
N ARG A 153 0.56 7.95 5.96
CA ARG A 153 1.27 7.75 4.68
C ARG A 153 2.53 8.62 4.57
N ALA A 154 2.50 9.84 5.11
CA ALA A 154 3.69 10.68 5.15
C ALA A 154 4.80 10.08 6.04
N ALA A 155 4.44 9.44 7.15
CA ALA A 155 5.37 8.70 7.99
C ALA A 155 5.96 7.49 7.26
N GLU A 156 5.10 6.67 6.65
CA GLU A 156 5.49 5.52 5.81
C GLU A 156 6.51 5.88 4.72
N ILE A 157 6.29 6.98 4.00
CA ILE A 157 7.22 7.46 2.95
C ILE A 157 8.58 7.86 3.55
N ARG A 158 8.58 8.55 4.70
CA ARG A 158 9.83 8.93 5.38
C ARG A 158 10.61 7.71 5.85
N GLU A 159 9.93 6.75 6.48
CA GLU A 159 10.52 5.51 6.98
C GLU A 159 11.10 4.66 5.83
N SER A 160 10.33 4.50 4.74
CA SER A 160 10.74 3.72 3.57
C SER A 160 11.93 4.31 2.81
N THR A 161 12.26 5.60 2.99
CA THR A 161 13.38 6.24 2.26
C THR A 161 14.74 5.59 2.56
N GLY A 162 14.90 4.96 3.71
CA GLY A 162 16.13 4.25 4.09
C GLY A 162 16.14 2.75 3.76
N PHE A 163 15.05 2.20 3.20
CA PHE A 163 14.85 0.76 3.09
C PHE A 163 15.16 0.26 1.67
N GLY A 164 15.88 -0.86 1.58
CA GLY A 164 15.97 -1.68 0.37
C GLY A 164 14.87 -2.72 0.30
N LEU A 165 14.87 -3.52 -0.78
CA LEU A 165 13.91 -4.62 -0.95
C LEU A 165 13.97 -5.63 0.21
N VAL A 166 15.18 -5.97 0.69
CA VAL A 166 15.38 -6.92 1.78
C VAL A 166 14.76 -6.42 3.09
N ASP A 167 14.90 -5.12 3.38
CA ASP A 167 14.32 -4.50 4.58
C ASP A 167 12.79 -4.54 4.52
N HIS A 168 12.21 -4.22 3.35
CA HIS A 168 10.77 -4.30 3.13
C HIS A 168 10.23 -5.74 3.24
N ILE A 169 10.92 -6.73 2.67
CA ILE A 169 10.56 -8.16 2.78
C ILE A 169 10.51 -8.57 4.26
N HIS A 170 11.53 -8.21 5.03
CA HIS A 170 11.61 -8.52 6.46
C HIS A 170 10.48 -7.84 7.24
N GLU A 171 10.25 -6.55 7.01
CA GLU A 171 9.23 -5.78 7.72
C GLU A 171 7.82 -6.33 7.46
N LEU A 172 7.50 -6.69 6.21
CA LEU A 172 6.20 -7.29 5.87
C LEU A 172 5.95 -8.61 6.62
N GLU A 173 6.98 -9.45 6.78
CA GLU A 173 6.89 -10.69 7.55
C GLU A 173 6.66 -10.43 9.04
N VAL A 174 7.43 -9.49 9.61
CA VAL A 174 7.32 -9.10 11.03
C VAL A 174 5.93 -8.53 11.31
N LEU A 175 5.43 -7.63 10.46
CA LEU A 175 4.10 -7.02 10.58
C LEU A 175 3.00 -8.08 10.48
N TYR A 176 3.07 -8.97 9.48
CA TYR A 176 2.10 -10.06 9.33
C TYR A 176 2.04 -10.94 10.57
N LYS A 177 3.20 -11.37 11.08
CA LYS A 177 3.28 -12.24 12.26
C LYS A 177 2.74 -11.52 13.49
N ARG A 178 3.22 -10.30 13.78
CA ARG A 178 2.79 -9.51 14.94
C ARG A 178 1.28 -9.27 14.93
N PHE A 179 0.72 -8.91 13.78
CA PHE A 179 -0.71 -8.68 13.64
C PHE A 179 -1.51 -9.97 13.81
N SER A 180 -1.11 -11.05 13.13
CA SER A 180 -1.83 -12.34 13.17
C SER A 180 -1.80 -12.97 14.56
N ASP A 181 -0.63 -13.00 15.20
CA ASP A 181 -0.46 -13.49 16.57
C ASP A 181 -1.26 -12.63 17.55
N GLY A 182 -1.18 -11.31 17.41
CA GLY A 182 -1.93 -10.36 18.24
C GLY A 182 -3.44 -10.55 18.16
N VAL A 183 -3.98 -10.68 16.95
CA VAL A 183 -5.41 -10.95 16.72
C VAL A 183 -5.82 -12.30 17.31
N ALA A 184 -4.97 -13.32 17.24
CA ALA A 184 -5.26 -14.62 17.85
C ALA A 184 -5.33 -14.58 19.39
N THR A 185 -4.73 -13.57 20.03
CA THR A 185 -4.79 -13.41 21.51
C THR A 185 -6.05 -12.71 22.02
N ILE A 186 -6.88 -12.16 21.14
CA ILE A 186 -8.08 -11.40 21.53
C ILE A 186 -9.37 -12.14 21.21
N ARG A 187 -10.37 -11.96 22.08
CA ARG A 187 -11.71 -12.51 21.86
C ARG A 187 -12.49 -11.60 20.91
N LEU A 188 -12.49 -11.97 19.64
CA LEU A 188 -13.36 -11.42 18.60
C LEU A 188 -14.48 -12.42 18.28
N THR A 189 -15.56 -11.95 17.66
CA THR A 189 -16.52 -12.87 17.03
C THR A 189 -15.85 -13.58 15.86
N THR A 190 -16.29 -14.80 15.53
CA THR A 190 -15.71 -15.58 14.43
C THR A 190 -15.66 -14.81 13.11
N GLY A 191 -16.69 -13.98 12.83
CA GLY A 191 -16.73 -13.13 11.64
C GLY A 191 -15.69 -12.01 11.65
N LEU A 192 -15.47 -11.36 12.79
CA LEU A 192 -14.48 -10.29 12.92
C LEU A 192 -13.05 -10.83 12.93
N GLU A 193 -12.81 -11.97 13.57
CA GLU A 193 -11.51 -12.64 13.53
C GLU A 193 -11.13 -13.04 12.11
N LYS A 194 -12.06 -13.65 11.37
CA LYS A 194 -11.86 -14.00 9.96
C LYS A 194 -11.53 -12.76 9.13
N ARG A 195 -12.31 -11.69 9.26
CA ARG A 195 -12.05 -10.41 8.56
C ARG A 195 -10.68 -9.85 8.92
N ALA A 196 -10.27 -9.86 10.18
CA ALA A 196 -8.97 -9.34 10.60
C ALA A 196 -7.81 -10.12 9.96
N LYS A 197 -7.87 -11.45 9.96
CA LYS A 197 -6.85 -12.31 9.30
C LYS A 197 -6.80 -12.08 7.80
N GLU A 198 -7.95 -12.00 7.13
CA GLU A 198 -8.03 -11.70 5.70
C GLU A 198 -7.42 -10.34 5.34
N ASN A 199 -7.57 -9.34 6.22
CA ASN A 199 -6.98 -8.01 6.00
C ASN A 199 -5.46 -7.97 6.23
N ALA A 200 -4.84 -9.02 6.79
CA ALA A 200 -3.38 -9.10 6.92
C ALA A 200 -2.72 -9.94 5.82
N GLY A 201 -3.48 -10.81 5.14
CA GLY A 201 -2.94 -11.78 4.17
C GLY A 201 -2.19 -11.16 2.98
N HIS A 202 -2.53 -9.93 2.58
CA HIS A 202 -1.83 -9.23 1.49
C HIS A 202 -0.36 -8.93 1.83
N LEU A 203 0.01 -8.82 3.10
CA LEU A 203 1.40 -8.58 3.50
C LEU A 203 2.32 -9.73 3.04
N LEU A 204 1.85 -10.98 3.14
CA LEU A 204 2.59 -12.14 2.63
C LEU A 204 2.63 -12.17 1.10
N GLN A 205 1.56 -11.72 0.44
CA GLN A 205 1.53 -11.62 -1.03
C GLN A 205 2.53 -10.57 -1.52
N TRP A 206 2.62 -9.43 -0.84
CA TRP A 206 3.59 -8.38 -1.13
C TRP A 206 5.02 -8.85 -0.85
N LYS A 207 5.25 -9.55 0.27
CA LYS A 207 6.54 -10.17 0.58
C LYS A 207 7.00 -11.07 -0.56
N GLN A 208 6.14 -11.99 -0.99
CA GLN A 208 6.44 -12.91 -2.10
C GLN A 208 6.73 -12.14 -3.40
N ALA A 209 5.98 -11.08 -3.70
CA ALA A 209 6.22 -10.25 -4.88
C ALA A 209 7.60 -9.57 -4.85
N LEU A 210 8.00 -9.04 -3.69
CA LEU A 210 9.32 -8.41 -3.53
C LEU A 210 10.46 -9.43 -3.55
N GLU A 211 10.27 -10.64 -3.03
CA GLU A 211 11.22 -11.74 -3.15
C GLU A 211 11.45 -12.12 -4.62
N GLU A 212 10.38 -12.30 -5.39
CA GLU A 212 10.46 -12.57 -6.83
C GLU A 212 11.14 -11.42 -7.59
N ALA A 213 10.80 -10.17 -7.27
CA ALA A 213 11.43 -9.00 -7.88
C ALA A 213 12.93 -8.91 -7.53
N LEU A 214 13.32 -9.19 -6.28
CA LEU A 214 14.70 -9.16 -5.82
C LEU A 214 15.59 -10.16 -6.58
N GLU A 215 15.05 -11.30 -7.00
CA GLU A 215 15.77 -12.27 -7.83
C GLU A 215 15.98 -11.77 -9.27
N ARG A 216 15.06 -10.95 -9.77
CA ARG A 216 15.00 -10.50 -11.18
C ARG A 216 15.64 -9.14 -11.44
N VAL A 217 15.80 -8.31 -10.42
CA VAL A 217 16.39 -6.96 -10.51
C VAL A 217 17.93 -6.98 -10.40
N ARG A 218 18.54 -8.15 -10.14
CA ARG A 218 19.99 -8.34 -10.08
C ARG A 218 20.68 -8.28 -11.43
#